data_AF-A0A2D6QCN9-F1
#
_entry.id   AF-A0A2D6QCN9-F1
#
_cell.length_a   1.000
_cell.length_b   1.000
_cell.length_c   1.000
_cell.angle_alpha   90.00
_cell.angle_beta   90.00
_cell.angle_gamma   90.00
#
_symmetry.space_group_name_H-M   'P 1'
#
loop_
_entity.id
_entity.type
_entity.pdbx_description
1 polymer ?
#
loop_
_entity_poly.entity_id
_entity_poly.type
_entity_poly.pdbx_seq_one_letter_code
_entity_poly.pdbx_strand_id
1 'polypeptide(L)'
;MHLVEFKWQAGNVCTSGLRAVALVALCACTDQSPKATAPPEGAVIGVGPNWILAEEVDRWVDTVALLEPTETRPSWRRKALTNVVLPSKIAALLVPAERQLALDQAERALQGLRAQGALPEDFPEPLKSATGDVYEVGLGRWIMARGLPLGEWSEILEEVGTFLIMRVLEAPDAADWQPNTAIRIEYVHVPYLRPEDQPALLVEQACEQIRIWAVTPEWEWILPQYYQ
;
A
#
# COMPACT_ATOMS: atom_id res chain seq x y z
N MET A 1 54.66 -9.40 -2.85
CA MET A 1 54.12 -8.17 -3.45
C MET A 1 53.92 -7.20 -2.30
N HIS A 2 54.75 -6.16 -2.27
CA HIS A 2 55.02 -5.34 -1.10
C HIS A 2 53.99 -4.23 -0.91
N LEU A 3 53.67 -3.95 0.35
CA LEU A 3 53.13 -2.68 0.83
C LEU A 3 54.04 -1.54 0.35
N VAL A 4 53.45 -0.54 -0.30
CA VAL A 4 54.12 0.75 -0.57
C VAL A 4 53.35 1.82 0.20
N GLU A 5 53.92 2.16 1.35
CA GLU A 5 53.68 3.41 2.06
C GLU A 5 54.08 4.58 1.15
N PHE A 6 53.19 5.55 0.95
CA PHE A 6 53.57 6.84 0.39
C PHE A 6 53.80 7.83 1.53
N LYS A 7 55.07 8.00 1.89
CA LYS A 7 55.57 9.11 2.70
C LYS A 7 55.57 10.38 1.85
N TRP A 8 54.94 11.45 2.34
CA TRP A 8 55.27 12.81 1.93
C TRP A 8 55.71 13.59 3.16
N GLN A 9 56.97 14.04 3.16
CA GLN A 9 57.55 14.90 4.19
C GLN A 9 57.43 16.38 3.79
N ALA A 10 57.42 17.20 4.84
CA ALA A 10 57.13 18.61 4.87
C ALA A 10 58.11 19.50 4.09
N GLY A 11 57.56 20.56 3.47
CA GLY A 11 58.25 21.81 3.18
C GLY A 11 57.71 22.92 4.08
N ASN A 12 58.56 23.43 4.97
CA ASN A 12 58.34 24.66 5.75
C ASN A 12 58.29 25.89 4.83
N VAL A 13 57.49 26.90 5.17
CA VAL A 13 57.93 28.29 5.44
C VAL A 13 56.77 29.07 6.10
N CYS A 14 57.07 29.65 7.27
CA CYS A 14 56.27 30.60 8.03
C CYS A 14 55.97 31.89 7.25
N THR A 15 54.81 32.52 7.46
CA THR A 15 54.71 33.81 8.18
C THR A 15 53.27 34.33 8.25
N SER A 16 52.88 34.65 9.50
CA SER A 16 52.10 35.84 9.89
C SER A 16 50.69 36.06 9.31
N GLY A 17 49.68 35.93 10.17
CA GLY A 17 48.38 36.57 9.94
C GLY A 17 47.27 36.09 10.87
N LEU A 18 47.10 36.77 12.01
CA LEU A 18 45.92 36.66 12.88
C LEU A 18 44.61 36.68 12.08
N ARG A 19 43.73 35.70 12.33
CA ARG A 19 42.29 35.88 12.63
C ARG A 19 41.68 34.52 12.98
N ALA A 20 41.70 34.20 14.27
CA ALA A 20 40.88 33.14 14.81
C ALA A 20 39.41 33.59 14.77
N VAL A 21 38.67 33.12 13.77
CA VAL A 21 37.21 33.06 13.84
C VAL A 21 36.89 31.65 14.33
N ALA A 22 36.59 31.53 15.62
CA ALA A 22 36.02 30.33 16.19
C ALA A 22 34.62 30.15 15.59
N LEU A 23 34.53 29.41 14.48
CA LEU A 23 33.26 28.86 14.04
C LEU A 23 32.94 27.68 14.97
N VAL A 24 32.18 27.95 16.01
CA VAL A 24 31.46 26.91 16.74
C VAL A 24 30.46 26.32 15.74
N ALA A 25 30.88 25.29 15.02
CA ALA A 25 29.97 24.41 14.31
C ALA A 25 29.19 23.65 15.39
N LEU A 26 28.10 24.28 15.84
CA LEU A 26 26.96 23.58 16.40
C LEU A 26 26.58 22.55 15.36
N CYS A 27 27.06 21.32 15.54
CA CYS A 27 26.46 20.12 15.00
C CYS A 27 25.05 20.10 15.59
N ALA A 28 24.15 20.83 14.92
CA ALA A 28 22.74 20.55 14.97
C ALA A 28 22.62 19.16 14.36
N CYS A 29 22.66 18.14 15.21
CA CYS A 29 21.95 16.90 14.98
C CYS A 29 20.49 17.31 14.82
N THR A 30 20.10 17.73 13.61
CA THR A 30 18.72 17.69 13.19
C THR A 30 18.38 16.21 13.08
N ASP A 31 18.02 15.62 14.22
CA ASP A 31 16.96 14.62 14.27
C ASP A 31 15.70 15.29 13.72
N GLN A 32 15.66 15.47 12.41
CA GLN A 32 14.39 15.55 11.69
C GLN A 32 13.86 14.11 11.63
N SER A 33 13.50 13.58 12.80
CA SER A 33 12.37 12.66 12.83
C SER A 33 11.23 13.40 12.12
N PRO A 34 10.65 12.84 11.05
CA PRO A 34 9.56 13.49 10.35
C PRO A 34 8.51 13.90 11.39
N LYS A 35 8.18 15.20 11.45
CA LYS A 35 7.15 15.70 12.36
C LYS A 35 5.89 14.87 12.08
N ALA A 36 5.46 14.11 13.08
CA ALA A 36 4.19 13.41 13.01
C ALA A 36 3.10 14.44 12.72
N THR A 37 2.54 14.38 11.52
CA THR A 37 1.34 15.14 11.16
C THR A 37 0.26 14.82 12.20
N ALA A 38 -0.54 15.78 12.65
CA ALA A 38 -1.66 15.42 13.53
C ALA A 38 -2.56 14.39 12.82
N PRO A 39 -3.13 13.40 13.53
CA PRO A 39 -4.04 12.44 12.91
C PRO A 39 -5.24 13.19 12.31
N PRO A 40 -5.62 12.92 11.04
CA PRO A 40 -6.84 13.46 10.47
C PRO A 40 -8.07 12.91 11.19
N GLU A 41 -9.22 13.56 10.98
CA GLU A 41 -10.50 13.06 11.48
C GLU A 41 -10.75 11.62 10.99
N GLY A 42 -11.17 10.74 11.90
CA GLY A 42 -11.44 9.34 11.59
C GLY A 42 -10.20 8.43 11.52
N ALA A 43 -8.98 8.94 11.75
CA ALA A 43 -7.77 8.11 11.81
C ALA A 43 -7.79 7.15 13.01
N VAL A 44 -7.46 5.88 12.75
CA VAL A 44 -7.52 4.80 13.76
C VAL A 44 -6.21 4.07 13.95
N ILE A 45 -5.38 3.98 12.90
CA ILE A 45 -4.03 3.39 12.96
C ILE A 45 -3.04 4.36 12.30
N GLY A 46 -1.91 4.62 12.94
CA GLY A 46 -0.75 5.27 12.34
C GLY A 46 0.20 4.24 11.73
N VAL A 47 0.75 4.53 10.56
CA VAL A 47 1.68 3.67 9.81
C VAL A 47 2.80 4.55 9.25
N GLY A 48 3.92 4.64 9.95
CA GLY A 48 5.01 5.58 9.62
C GLY A 48 4.49 7.03 9.52
N PRO A 49 4.63 7.73 8.38
CA PRO A 49 4.09 9.07 8.20
C PRO A 49 2.59 9.10 7.80
N ASN A 50 1.97 7.95 7.56
CA ASN A 50 0.62 7.81 7.02
C ASN A 50 -0.40 7.38 8.08
N TRP A 51 -1.69 7.50 7.71
CA TRP A 51 -2.83 7.16 8.55
C TRP A 51 -3.74 6.17 7.83
N ILE A 52 -4.34 5.26 8.58
CA ILE A 52 -5.48 4.45 8.16
C ILE A 52 -6.73 4.99 8.86
N LEU A 53 -7.77 5.27 8.10
CA LEU A 53 -9.07 5.74 8.60
C LEU A 53 -9.99 4.55 8.94
N ALA A 54 -10.90 4.77 9.89
CA ALA A 54 -11.90 3.76 10.27
C ALA A 54 -12.71 3.26 9.07
N GLU A 55 -13.09 4.18 8.18
CA GLU A 55 -13.85 3.89 6.97
C GLU A 55 -13.11 3.01 5.96
N GLU A 56 -11.77 3.11 5.90
CA GLU A 56 -10.96 2.27 5.01
C GLU A 56 -11.02 0.80 5.44
N VAL A 57 -11.09 0.55 6.76
CA VAL A 57 -11.26 -0.79 7.33
C VAL A 57 -12.71 -1.25 7.25
N ASP A 58 -13.66 -0.38 7.62
CA ASP A 58 -15.08 -0.70 7.68
C ASP A 58 -15.69 -1.06 6.31
N ARG A 59 -15.10 -0.56 5.21
CA ARG A 59 -15.46 -0.97 3.85
C ARG A 59 -15.39 -2.48 3.62
N TRP A 60 -14.54 -3.21 4.35
CA TRP A 60 -14.32 -4.64 4.18
C TRP A 60 -15.14 -5.49 5.17
N VAL A 61 -15.64 -4.90 6.25
CA VAL A 61 -16.20 -5.62 7.40
C VAL A 61 -17.39 -6.49 7.01
N ASP A 62 -18.31 -5.97 6.20
CA ASP A 62 -19.51 -6.72 5.79
C ASP A 62 -19.17 -7.94 4.92
N THR A 63 -18.03 -7.94 4.23
CA THR A 63 -17.60 -9.14 3.51
C THR A 63 -16.87 -10.12 4.40
N VAL A 64 -16.02 -9.64 5.30
CA VAL A 64 -15.41 -10.54 6.28
C VAL A 64 -16.51 -11.22 7.12
N ALA A 65 -17.58 -10.50 7.44
CA ALA A 65 -18.76 -11.07 8.10
C ALA A 65 -19.46 -12.17 7.28
N LEU A 66 -19.51 -12.04 5.95
CA LEU A 66 -20.08 -13.06 5.08
C LEU A 66 -19.23 -14.35 5.07
N LEU A 67 -17.90 -14.19 5.10
CA LEU A 67 -16.95 -15.30 5.07
C LEU A 67 -16.79 -15.98 6.43
N GLU A 68 -16.91 -15.19 7.51
CA GLU A 68 -16.66 -15.61 8.89
C GLU A 68 -17.88 -15.26 9.78
N PRO A 69 -19.08 -15.80 9.49
CA PRO A 69 -20.34 -15.34 10.10
C PRO A 69 -20.45 -15.63 11.60
N THR A 70 -19.61 -16.53 12.13
CA THR A 70 -19.58 -16.88 13.55
C THR A 70 -18.70 -15.97 14.39
N GLU A 71 -17.93 -15.10 13.76
CA GLU A 71 -17.06 -14.15 14.45
C GLU A 71 -17.77 -12.84 14.80
N THR A 72 -17.06 -11.92 15.45
CA THR A 72 -17.61 -10.63 15.90
C THR A 72 -17.05 -9.48 15.08
N ARG A 73 -17.74 -8.33 15.07
CA ARG A 73 -17.29 -7.11 14.37
C ARG A 73 -15.84 -6.70 14.69
N PRO A 74 -15.35 -6.72 15.95
CA PRO A 74 -13.94 -6.46 16.23
C PRO A 74 -12.99 -7.46 15.55
N SER A 75 -13.36 -8.74 15.48
CA SER A 75 -12.59 -9.77 14.78
C SER A 75 -12.57 -9.52 13.26
N TRP A 76 -13.72 -9.17 12.68
CA TRP A 76 -13.82 -8.82 11.26
C TRP A 76 -12.97 -7.60 10.90
N ARG A 77 -13.02 -6.54 11.74
CA ARG A 77 -12.15 -5.36 11.59
C ARG A 77 -10.68 -5.73 11.68
N ARG A 78 -10.30 -6.60 12.62
CA ARG A 78 -8.90 -7.07 12.74
C ARG A 78 -8.47 -7.76 11.45
N LYS A 79 -9.25 -8.71 10.93
CA LYS A 79 -8.92 -9.41 9.68
C LYS A 79 -8.84 -8.45 8.48
N ALA A 80 -9.79 -7.53 8.35
CA ALA A 80 -9.77 -6.50 7.31
C ALA A 80 -8.50 -5.63 7.40
N LEU A 81 -8.16 -5.18 8.61
CA LEU A 81 -6.97 -4.39 8.87
C LEU A 81 -5.70 -5.16 8.49
N THR A 82 -5.51 -6.37 9.02
CA THR A 82 -4.24 -7.09 8.91
C THR A 82 -4.02 -7.76 7.56
N ASN A 83 -5.09 -8.16 6.87
CA ASN A 83 -4.98 -8.93 5.63
C ASN A 83 -5.17 -8.08 4.37
N VAL A 84 -5.70 -6.86 4.50
CA VAL A 84 -6.01 -6.00 3.35
C VAL A 84 -5.44 -4.61 3.52
N VAL A 85 -5.92 -3.85 4.50
CA VAL A 85 -5.66 -2.39 4.56
C VAL A 85 -4.21 -2.09 4.93
N LEU A 86 -3.70 -2.72 5.99
CA LEU A 86 -2.35 -2.46 6.50
C LEU A 86 -1.27 -2.91 5.50
N PRO A 87 -1.31 -4.13 4.92
CA PRO A 87 -0.37 -4.53 3.88
C PRO A 87 -0.32 -3.57 2.69
N SER A 88 -1.47 -3.09 2.20
CA SER A 88 -1.52 -2.13 1.10
C SER A 88 -0.88 -0.79 1.46
N LYS A 89 -1.12 -0.28 2.68
CA LYS A 89 -0.46 0.96 3.13
C LYS A 89 1.05 0.82 3.28
N ILE A 90 1.51 -0.33 3.75
CA ILE A 90 2.95 -0.61 3.88
C ILE A 90 3.59 -0.72 2.50
N ALA A 91 2.98 -1.45 1.56
CA ALA A 91 3.46 -1.54 0.19
C ALA A 91 3.60 -0.16 -0.46
N ALA A 92 2.62 0.72 -0.24
CA ALA A 92 2.63 2.08 -0.76
C ALA A 92 3.77 2.96 -0.20
N LEU A 93 4.25 2.66 1.00
CA LEU A 93 5.37 3.37 1.63
C LEU A 93 6.74 2.91 1.15
N LEU A 94 6.86 1.68 0.62
CA LEU A 94 8.15 1.12 0.23
C LEU A 94 8.72 1.76 -1.04
N VAL A 95 7.86 2.07 -2.00
CA VAL A 95 8.25 2.51 -3.34
C VAL A 95 7.36 3.67 -3.83
N PRO A 96 7.40 4.84 -3.15
CA PRO A 96 6.44 5.92 -3.39
C PRO A 96 6.53 6.51 -4.81
N ALA A 97 7.72 6.51 -5.43
CA ALA A 97 7.91 7.02 -6.78
C ALA A 97 7.30 6.07 -7.83
N GLU A 98 7.56 4.76 -7.69
CA GLU A 98 7.02 3.70 -8.54
C GLU A 98 5.50 3.62 -8.40
N ARG A 99 4.99 3.77 -7.18
CA ARG A 99 3.55 3.88 -6.92
C ARG A 99 2.93 5.06 -7.66
N GLN A 100 3.56 6.24 -7.65
CA GLN A 100 3.02 7.38 -8.38
C GLN A 100 2.99 7.13 -9.89
N LEU A 101 4.06 6.56 -10.45
CA LEU A 101 4.11 6.21 -11.88
C LEU A 101 3.04 5.18 -12.25
N ALA A 102 2.81 4.18 -11.41
CA ALA A 102 1.76 3.19 -11.64
C ALA A 102 0.35 3.80 -11.50
N LEU A 103 0.16 4.80 -10.64
CA LEU A 103 -1.11 5.51 -10.53
C LEU A 103 -1.40 6.28 -11.82
N ASP A 104 -0.43 7.03 -12.34
CA ASP A 104 -0.56 7.76 -13.61
C ASP A 104 -0.89 6.80 -14.77
N GLN A 105 -0.27 5.61 -14.77
CA GLN A 105 -0.59 4.55 -15.74
C GLN A 105 -1.99 3.98 -15.55
N ALA A 106 -2.44 3.74 -14.31
CA ALA A 106 -3.78 3.28 -14.00
C ALA A 106 -4.85 4.31 -14.45
N GLU A 107 -4.60 5.60 -14.25
CA GLU A 107 -5.47 6.67 -14.76
C GLU A 107 -5.58 6.63 -16.29
N ARG A 108 -4.45 6.44 -17.00
CA ARG A 108 -4.45 6.28 -18.45
C ARG A 108 -5.22 5.03 -18.90
N ALA A 109 -5.06 3.92 -18.20
CA ALA A 109 -5.80 2.69 -18.47
C ALA A 109 -7.30 2.89 -18.28
N LEU A 110 -7.72 3.48 -17.16
CA LEU A 110 -9.12 3.71 -16.85
C LEU A 110 -9.79 4.63 -17.89
N GLN A 111 -9.08 5.67 -18.34
CA GLN A 111 -9.56 6.53 -19.41
C GLN A 111 -9.78 5.77 -20.72
N GLY A 112 -8.83 4.93 -21.14
CA GLY A 112 -8.96 4.09 -22.33
C GLY A 112 -10.15 3.12 -22.22
N LEU A 113 -10.26 2.42 -21.08
CA LEU A 113 -11.31 1.46 -20.81
C LEU A 113 -12.70 2.12 -20.82
N ARG A 114 -12.85 3.31 -20.24
CA ARG A 114 -14.13 4.06 -20.25
C ARG A 114 -14.49 4.63 -21.61
N ALA A 115 -13.51 5.13 -22.36
CA ALA A 115 -13.76 5.78 -23.65
C ALA A 115 -13.96 4.79 -24.81
N GLN A 116 -13.22 3.68 -24.80
CA GLN A 116 -13.10 2.77 -25.95
C GLN A 116 -13.39 1.31 -25.60
N GLY A 117 -13.58 0.98 -24.31
CA GLY A 117 -13.76 -0.40 -23.86
C GLY A 117 -12.50 -1.27 -23.93
N ALA A 118 -11.34 -0.65 -24.18
CA ALA A 118 -10.06 -1.33 -24.36
C ALA A 118 -8.92 -0.56 -23.70
N LEU A 119 -7.83 -1.26 -23.38
CA LEU A 119 -6.59 -0.62 -22.92
C LEU A 119 -5.93 0.15 -24.07
N PRO A 120 -5.15 1.21 -23.78
CA PRO A 120 -4.28 1.83 -24.77
C PRO A 120 -3.38 0.79 -25.48
N GLU A 121 -3.11 0.95 -26.78
CA GLU A 121 -2.32 -0.04 -27.56
C GLU A 121 -0.91 -0.30 -26.99
N ASP A 122 -0.33 0.70 -26.34
CA ASP A 122 1.00 0.65 -25.72
C ASP A 122 0.95 0.31 -24.22
N PHE A 123 -0.20 -0.13 -23.70
CA PHE A 123 -0.32 -0.48 -22.29
C PHE A 123 0.44 -1.78 -21.97
N PRO A 124 1.32 -1.80 -20.96
CA PRO A 124 2.24 -2.93 -20.75
C PRO A 124 1.54 -4.18 -20.23
N GLU A 125 0.45 -4.03 -19.48
CA GLU A 125 -0.26 -5.12 -18.83
C GLU A 125 -1.49 -5.53 -19.65
N PRO A 126 -1.77 -6.84 -19.78
CA PRO A 126 -2.94 -7.29 -20.52
C PRO A 126 -4.23 -7.11 -19.71
N LEU A 127 -5.34 -6.92 -20.42
CA LEU A 127 -6.66 -7.11 -19.85
C LEU A 127 -6.88 -8.61 -19.61
N LYS A 128 -7.24 -8.98 -18.38
CA LYS A 128 -7.46 -10.36 -17.94
C LYS A 128 -8.94 -10.58 -17.67
N SER A 129 -9.35 -11.85 -17.70
CA SER A 129 -10.66 -12.27 -17.25
C SER A 129 -10.52 -13.36 -16.20
N ALA A 130 -11.42 -13.37 -15.23
CA ALA A 130 -11.55 -14.46 -14.26
C ALA A 130 -13.01 -14.85 -14.13
N THR A 131 -13.27 -16.13 -13.90
CA THR A 131 -14.60 -16.68 -13.60
C THR A 131 -14.45 -17.64 -12.44
N GLY A 132 -15.35 -17.53 -11.47
CA GLY A 132 -15.35 -18.41 -10.32
C GLY A 132 -15.82 -17.72 -9.04
N ASP A 133 -15.69 -18.42 -7.94
CA ASP A 133 -16.08 -17.93 -6.61
C ASP A 133 -14.99 -17.08 -5.93
N VAL A 134 -15.12 -16.83 -4.62
CA VAL A 134 -14.15 -16.04 -3.85
C VAL A 134 -12.74 -16.62 -3.87
N TYR A 135 -12.61 -17.94 -3.97
CA TYR A 135 -11.33 -18.65 -3.96
C TYR A 135 -10.67 -18.67 -5.34
N GLU A 136 -11.47 -18.68 -6.41
CA GLU A 136 -10.99 -18.70 -7.78
C GLU A 136 -10.67 -17.29 -8.33
N VAL A 137 -11.55 -16.32 -8.07
CA VAL A 137 -11.39 -14.92 -8.53
C VAL A 137 -10.47 -14.12 -7.60
N GLY A 138 -10.40 -14.53 -6.33
CA GLY A 138 -9.64 -13.89 -5.27
C GLY A 138 -10.49 -12.91 -4.47
N LEU A 139 -10.23 -12.89 -3.16
CA LEU A 139 -11.02 -12.17 -2.16
C LEU A 139 -11.26 -10.69 -2.50
N GLY A 140 -10.22 -9.92 -2.81
CA GLY A 140 -10.33 -8.49 -3.09
C GLY A 140 -11.29 -8.21 -4.26
N ARG A 141 -11.08 -8.88 -5.39
CA ARG A 141 -11.89 -8.73 -6.61
C ARG A 141 -13.33 -9.17 -6.40
N TRP A 142 -13.53 -10.29 -5.71
CA TRP A 142 -14.85 -10.80 -5.39
C TRP A 142 -15.63 -9.82 -4.50
N ILE A 143 -14.96 -9.19 -3.53
CA ILE A 143 -15.54 -8.15 -2.68
C ILE A 143 -15.97 -6.93 -3.48
N MET A 144 -15.07 -6.42 -4.32
CA MET A 144 -15.33 -5.24 -5.13
C MET A 144 -16.51 -5.44 -6.07
N ALA A 145 -16.64 -6.63 -6.64
CA ALA A 145 -17.73 -6.96 -7.54
C ALA A 145 -19.13 -6.78 -6.92
N ARG A 146 -19.28 -6.92 -5.60
CA ARG A 146 -20.57 -6.76 -4.89
C ARG A 146 -21.13 -5.35 -4.96
N GLY A 147 -20.28 -4.34 -5.09
CA GLY A 147 -20.66 -2.93 -5.10
C GLY A 147 -20.65 -2.31 -6.49
N LEU A 148 -20.26 -3.06 -7.53
CA LEU A 148 -20.06 -2.53 -8.88
C LEU A 148 -21.26 -2.87 -9.78
N PRO A 149 -21.81 -1.88 -10.51
CA PRO A 149 -22.81 -2.15 -11.55
C PRO A 149 -22.27 -3.09 -12.64
N LEU A 150 -23.15 -3.94 -13.17
CA LEU A 150 -22.80 -4.83 -14.28
C LEU A 150 -22.37 -4.04 -15.52
N GLY A 151 -21.25 -4.43 -16.10
CA GLY A 151 -20.68 -3.85 -17.32
C GLY A 151 -19.89 -2.56 -17.11
N GLU A 152 -19.98 -1.93 -15.94
CA GLU A 152 -19.29 -0.67 -15.64
C GLU A 152 -17.87 -0.89 -15.10
N TRP A 153 -16.93 -0.06 -15.55
CA TRP A 153 -15.56 -0.04 -15.02
C TRP A 153 -15.50 0.67 -13.68
N SER A 154 -14.87 0.01 -12.70
CA SER A 154 -14.60 0.54 -11.37
C SER A 154 -13.76 1.82 -11.42
N GLU A 155 -13.75 2.54 -10.29
CA GLU A 155 -12.64 3.45 -10.00
C GLU A 155 -11.33 2.66 -9.79
N ILE A 156 -10.21 3.37 -9.75
CA ILE A 156 -8.90 2.77 -9.42
C ILE A 156 -8.91 2.36 -7.95
N LEU A 157 -8.68 1.07 -7.70
CA LEU A 157 -8.50 0.56 -6.36
C LEU A 157 -7.04 0.15 -6.15
N GLU A 158 -6.51 0.42 -4.96
CA GLU A 158 -5.17 -0.01 -4.59
C GLU A 158 -5.20 -1.30 -3.78
N GLU A 159 -4.51 -2.32 -4.29
CA GLU A 159 -4.18 -3.56 -3.59
C GLU A 159 -2.68 -3.55 -3.21
N VAL A 160 -2.22 -4.58 -2.51
CA VAL A 160 -0.83 -4.71 -2.08
C VAL A 160 0.09 -4.73 -3.30
N GLY A 161 0.82 -3.63 -3.53
CA GLY A 161 1.79 -3.55 -4.60
C GLY A 161 1.24 -3.22 -5.99
N THR A 162 -0.07 -2.96 -6.14
CA THR A 162 -0.68 -2.76 -7.45
C THR A 162 -1.95 -1.91 -7.41
N PHE A 163 -2.26 -1.23 -8.52
CA PHE A 163 -3.58 -0.70 -8.78
C PHE A 163 -4.41 -1.68 -9.62
N LEU A 164 -5.68 -1.84 -9.26
CA LEU A 164 -6.66 -2.67 -9.93
C LEU A 164 -7.75 -1.78 -10.55
N ILE A 165 -8.10 -2.09 -11.78
CA ILE A 165 -9.32 -1.61 -12.44
C ILE A 165 -10.07 -2.84 -12.92
N MET A 166 -11.36 -2.92 -12.65
CA MET A 166 -12.17 -4.08 -13.03
C MET A 166 -13.58 -3.70 -13.44
N ARG A 167 -14.23 -4.60 -14.18
CA ARG A 167 -15.68 -4.59 -14.40
C ARG A 167 -16.28 -5.95 -14.14
N VAL A 168 -17.52 -5.96 -13.71
CA VAL A 168 -18.29 -7.19 -13.48
C VAL A 168 -19.09 -7.50 -14.74
N LEU A 169 -18.92 -8.69 -15.29
CA LEU A 169 -19.65 -9.14 -16.48
C LEU A 169 -20.87 -9.97 -16.10
N GLU A 170 -20.73 -10.81 -15.08
CA GLU A 170 -21.80 -11.63 -14.52
C GLU A 170 -21.65 -11.67 -13.00
N ALA A 171 -22.76 -11.48 -12.30
CA ALA A 171 -22.87 -11.56 -10.85
C ALA A 171 -24.28 -12.02 -10.46
N PRO A 172 -24.44 -12.60 -9.26
CA PRO A 172 -25.76 -12.91 -8.71
C PRO A 172 -26.54 -11.62 -8.38
N ASP A 173 -27.83 -11.78 -8.12
CA ASP A 173 -28.62 -10.72 -7.51
C ASP A 173 -28.07 -10.35 -6.12
N ALA A 174 -28.27 -9.11 -5.69
CA ALA A 174 -27.67 -8.55 -4.48
C ALA A 174 -27.96 -9.36 -3.20
N ALA A 175 -29.09 -10.07 -3.14
CA ALA A 175 -29.48 -10.91 -2.00
C ALA A 175 -28.78 -12.29 -1.98
N ASP A 176 -28.19 -12.72 -3.09
CA ASP A 176 -27.75 -14.11 -3.32
C ASP A 176 -26.22 -14.28 -3.24
N TRP A 177 -25.52 -13.26 -2.77
CA TRP A 177 -24.07 -13.33 -2.56
C TRP A 177 -23.73 -14.28 -1.42
N GLN A 178 -23.02 -15.36 -1.74
CA GLN A 178 -22.46 -16.35 -0.82
C GLN A 178 -21.01 -16.63 -1.22
N PRO A 179 -20.13 -17.10 -0.32
CA PRO A 179 -18.71 -17.32 -0.64
C PRO A 179 -18.45 -18.19 -1.87
N ASN A 180 -19.33 -19.14 -2.16
CA ASN A 180 -19.27 -20.06 -3.30
C ASN A 180 -20.03 -19.55 -4.54
N THR A 181 -20.52 -18.30 -4.53
CA THR A 181 -21.22 -17.73 -5.68
C THR A 181 -20.21 -17.31 -6.74
N ALA A 182 -20.33 -17.92 -7.92
CA ALA A 182 -19.49 -17.62 -9.05
C ALA A 182 -19.83 -16.26 -9.67
N ILE A 183 -18.80 -15.52 -10.05
CA ILE A 183 -18.88 -14.27 -10.80
C ILE A 183 -17.97 -14.35 -12.03
N ARG A 184 -18.22 -13.49 -13.01
CA ARG A 184 -17.30 -13.29 -14.14
C ARG A 184 -16.87 -11.83 -14.18
N ILE A 185 -15.57 -11.61 -14.21
CA ILE A 185 -14.99 -10.27 -14.21
C ILE A 185 -13.95 -10.12 -15.32
N GLU A 186 -13.74 -8.87 -15.71
CA GLU A 186 -12.56 -8.44 -16.44
C GLU A 186 -11.78 -7.44 -15.59
N TYR A 187 -10.46 -7.51 -15.65
CA TYR A 187 -9.61 -6.66 -14.83
C TYR A 187 -8.24 -6.46 -15.44
N VAL A 188 -7.60 -5.37 -15.05
CA VAL A 188 -6.19 -5.08 -15.31
C VAL A 188 -5.52 -4.73 -13.99
N HIS A 189 -4.31 -5.24 -13.79
CA HIS A 189 -3.43 -4.79 -12.71
C HIS A 189 -2.39 -3.85 -13.30
N VAL A 190 -2.02 -2.85 -12.51
CA VAL A 190 -0.92 -1.93 -12.80
C VAL A 190 0.03 -2.03 -11.61
N PRO A 191 1.03 -2.92 -11.66
CA PRO A 191 1.90 -3.18 -10.51
C PRO A 191 2.90 -2.03 -10.30
N TYR A 192 3.13 -1.68 -9.05
CA TYR A 192 4.28 -0.86 -8.62
C TYR A 192 5.29 -1.64 -7.78
N LEU A 193 4.89 -2.79 -7.23
CA LEU A 193 5.79 -3.85 -6.78
C LEU A 193 5.61 -5.04 -7.72
N ARG A 194 6.70 -5.55 -8.28
CA ARG A 194 6.59 -6.65 -9.24
C ARG A 194 6.42 -7.99 -8.52
N PRO A 195 5.76 -8.97 -9.14
CA PRO A 195 5.63 -10.30 -8.53
C PRO A 195 6.96 -10.94 -8.15
N GLU A 196 8.01 -10.74 -8.97
CA GLU A 196 9.36 -11.23 -8.70
C GLU A 196 10.01 -10.63 -7.44
N ASP A 197 9.53 -9.46 -7.00
CA ASP A 197 10.01 -8.81 -5.78
C ASP A 197 9.44 -9.43 -4.51
N GLN A 198 8.53 -10.41 -4.62
CA GLN A 198 7.82 -11.05 -3.51
C GLN A 198 7.16 -10.03 -2.56
N PRO A 199 6.14 -9.27 -3.03
CA PRO A 199 5.56 -8.15 -2.27
C PRO A 199 5.13 -8.51 -0.83
N ALA A 200 4.61 -9.71 -0.61
CA ALA A 200 4.23 -10.18 0.73
C ALA A 200 5.43 -10.23 1.70
N LEU A 201 6.58 -10.72 1.25
CA LEU A 201 7.81 -10.77 2.04
C LEU A 201 8.35 -9.36 2.32
N LEU A 202 8.32 -8.48 1.31
CA LEU A 202 8.74 -7.09 1.48
C LEU A 202 7.86 -6.35 2.50
N VAL A 203 6.54 -6.56 2.45
CA VAL A 203 5.60 -6.00 3.42
C VAL A 203 5.87 -6.54 4.82
N GLU A 204 6.11 -7.85 4.96
CA GLU A 204 6.43 -8.47 6.24
C GLU A 204 7.70 -7.88 6.85
N GLN A 205 8.79 -7.79 6.07
CA GLN A 205 10.05 -7.18 6.50
C GLN A 205 9.88 -5.69 6.85
N ALA A 206 9.05 -4.98 6.11
CA ALA A 206 8.77 -3.57 6.36
C ALA A 206 7.96 -3.34 7.64
N CYS A 207 7.12 -4.29 8.05
CA CYS A 207 6.39 -4.21 9.33
C CYS A 207 7.34 -4.10 10.54
N GLU A 208 8.55 -4.66 10.46
CA GLU A 208 9.55 -4.58 11.53
C GLU A 208 10.23 -3.21 11.63
N GLN A 209 10.20 -2.44 10.54
CA GLN A 209 10.94 -1.17 10.42
C GLN A 209 10.01 0.05 10.49
N ILE A 210 8.75 -0.11 10.07
CA ILE A 210 7.76 0.94 10.06
C ILE A 210 7.00 0.91 11.39
N ARG A 211 7.03 2.05 12.10
CA ARG A 211 6.23 2.20 13.32
C ARG A 211 4.74 2.09 12.99
N ILE A 212 4.04 1.20 13.68
CA ILE A 212 2.59 1.02 13.59
C ILE A 212 2.01 1.22 14.99
N TRP A 213 0.90 1.95 15.11
CA TRP A 213 0.27 2.17 16.42
C TRP A 213 -1.21 2.49 16.30
N ALA A 214 -1.98 2.17 17.34
CA ALA A 214 -3.39 2.58 17.42
C ALA A 214 -3.50 4.06 17.84
N VAL A 215 -4.43 4.78 17.21
CA VAL A 215 -4.71 6.21 17.50
C VAL A 215 -5.77 6.36 18.59
N THR A 216 -6.67 5.38 18.71
CA THR A 216 -7.77 5.40 19.68
C THR A 216 -7.81 4.11 20.49
N PRO A 217 -8.30 4.14 21.75
CA PRO A 217 -8.31 2.96 22.63
C PRO A 217 -9.11 1.77 22.09
N GLU A 218 -10.17 2.00 21.30
CA GLU A 218 -10.93 0.93 20.65
C GLU A 218 -10.04 0.07 19.73
N TRP A 219 -9.10 0.72 19.04
CA TRP A 219 -8.25 0.08 18.03
C TRP A 219 -6.99 -0.57 18.60
N GLU A 220 -6.64 -0.30 19.86
CA GLU A 220 -5.58 -1.02 20.57
C GLU A 220 -5.86 -2.52 20.68
N TRP A 221 -7.14 -2.88 20.85
CA TRP A 221 -7.58 -4.28 20.90
C TRP A 221 -7.76 -4.88 19.52
N ILE A 222 -7.98 -4.06 18.48
CA ILE A 222 -8.13 -4.53 17.10
C ILE A 222 -6.75 -4.82 16.49
N LEU A 223 -5.79 -3.91 16.67
CA LEU A 223 -4.41 -4.04 16.21
C LEU A 223 -3.69 -5.15 17.00
N PRO A 224 -3.20 -6.21 16.35
CA PRO A 224 -2.43 -7.26 17.03
C PRO A 224 -1.23 -6.72 17.80
N GLN A 225 -0.93 -7.32 18.95
CA GLN A 225 0.15 -6.88 19.84
C GLN A 225 1.55 -6.92 19.20
N TYR A 226 1.79 -7.80 18.22
CA TYR A 226 3.10 -7.88 17.56
C TYR A 226 3.43 -6.66 16.69
N TYR A 227 2.45 -5.80 16.38
CA TYR A 227 2.66 -4.53 15.69
C TYR A 227 2.93 -3.35 16.64
N GLN A 228 2.77 -3.55 17.95
CA GLN A 228 2.89 -2.52 18.99
C GLN A 228 4.25 -2.65 19.70
#